data_AF-A0A534S7R3-F1
#
_entry.id   AF-A0A534S7R3-F1
#
_cell.length_a   1.000
_cell.length_b   1.000
_cell.length_c   1.000
_cell.angle_alpha   90.00
_cell.angle_beta   90.00
_cell.angle_gamma   90.00
#
_symmetry.space_group_name_H-M   'P 1'
#
loop_
_entity.id
_entity.type
_entity.pdbx_description
1 polymer ?
#
loop_
_entity_poly.entity_id
_entity_poly.type
_entity_poly.pdbx_seq_one_letter_code
_entity_poly.pdbx_strand_id
1 'polypeptide(L)'
;MAHLVWFFERRNSTGMLTHRGYFPGIFEACWWAASTLATQADQMPRAATARVIAVLWMFMSVVFIAYFTAAVTSSLTVQQLRGDINGPEDLPGKRVGSVKGSTSVEYLRQRSIQPVEFTKMEEAYQALQDGQVDAVVYDAPVLLFYAAHEGKGKVQTAGAIFRKENYGIVFPSNSPYRKPVVYEMVRRKRLISSVWGPASAV
;
A
#
# COMPACT_ATOMS: atom_id res chain seq x y z
N MET A 1 -34.99 6.21 0.20
CA MET A 1 -35.83 5.08 -0.26
C MET A 1 -37.14 4.93 0.51
N ALA A 2 -37.13 4.98 1.85
CA ALA A 2 -38.35 4.93 2.66
C ALA A 2 -39.42 5.94 2.23
N HIS A 3 -39.03 7.16 1.84
CA HIS A 3 -39.96 8.18 1.32
C HIS A 3 -40.62 7.80 -0.01
N LEU A 4 -39.91 7.13 -0.93
CA LEU A 4 -40.45 6.71 -2.24
C LEU A 4 -41.40 5.52 -2.07
N VAL A 5 -41.01 4.54 -1.24
CA VAL A 5 -41.87 3.40 -0.90
C VAL A 5 -43.15 3.86 -0.21
N TRP A 6 -43.04 4.80 0.75
CA TRP A 6 -44.20 5.39 1.42
C TRP A 6 -45.11 6.16 0.46
N PHE A 7 -44.54 6.98 -0.43
CA PHE A 7 -45.31 7.78 -1.40
C PHE A 7 -46.13 6.92 -2.36
N PHE A 8 -45.56 5.80 -2.85
CA PHE A 8 -46.25 4.90 -3.77
C PHE A 8 -47.21 3.94 -3.08
N GLU A 9 -46.90 3.44 -1.89
CA GLU A 9 -47.75 2.49 -1.16
C GLU A 9 -48.95 3.19 -0.46
N ARG A 10 -48.88 4.51 -0.21
CA ARG A 10 -49.99 5.33 0.34
C ARG A 10 -51.32 5.19 -0.42
N ARG A 11 -51.28 4.83 -1.71
CA ARG A 11 -52.48 4.81 -2.57
C ARG A 11 -53.24 3.47 -2.52
N ASN A 12 -52.68 2.42 -1.90
CA ASN A 12 -53.30 1.11 -1.79
C ASN A 12 -53.70 0.78 -0.34
N SER A 13 -54.98 0.51 -0.11
CA SER A 13 -55.56 0.31 1.23
C SER A 13 -55.29 -1.06 1.89
N THR A 14 -54.53 -1.96 1.25
CA THR A 14 -54.30 -3.36 1.68
C THR A 14 -52.82 -3.79 1.55
N GLY A 15 -51.90 -2.82 1.66
CA GLY A 15 -50.44 -2.98 1.60
C GLY A 15 -49.75 -3.04 2.97
N MET A 16 -48.41 -3.05 2.96
CA MET A 16 -47.50 -3.26 4.12
C MET A 16 -47.63 -2.21 5.25
N LEU A 17 -48.14 -1.02 4.95
CA LEU A 17 -48.26 0.08 5.90
C LEU A 17 -49.58 -0.03 6.65
N THR A 18 -49.54 -0.43 7.92
CA THR A 18 -50.75 -0.58 8.74
C THR A 18 -51.24 0.80 9.25
N HIS A 19 -50.34 1.79 9.29
CA HIS A 19 -50.62 3.15 9.76
C HIS A 19 -50.55 4.20 8.62
N ARG A 20 -51.61 5.00 8.46
CA ARG A 20 -51.72 6.08 7.45
C ARG A 20 -50.85 7.32 7.73
N GLY A 21 -50.17 7.39 8.88
CA GLY A 21 -49.33 8.52 9.28
C GLY A 21 -47.96 8.52 8.60
N TYR A 22 -47.45 9.71 8.24
CA TYR A 22 -46.14 9.88 7.59
C TYR A 22 -44.99 9.36 8.45
N PHE A 23 -44.97 9.71 9.74
CA PHE A 23 -43.86 9.35 10.63
C PHE A 23 -43.80 7.85 10.95
N PRO A 24 -44.88 7.17 11.40
CA PRO A 24 -44.84 5.73 11.67
C PRO A 24 -44.49 4.90 10.42
N GLY A 25 -45.04 5.27 9.26
CA GLY A 25 -44.83 4.52 8.02
C GLY A 25 -43.41 4.60 7.45
N ILE A 26 -42.67 5.68 7.71
CA ILE A 26 -41.26 5.79 7.30
C ILE A 26 -40.38 4.87 8.14
N PHE A 27 -40.64 4.77 9.44
CA PHE A 27 -39.89 3.86 10.31
C PHE A 27 -40.19 2.39 9.98
N GLU A 28 -41.45 2.04 9.67
CA GLU A 28 -41.82 0.71 9.19
C GLU A 28 -41.13 0.39 7.84
N ALA A 29 -41.08 1.35 6.90
CA ALA A 29 -40.39 1.18 5.63
C ALA A 29 -38.85 1.11 5.76
N CYS A 30 -38.26 1.87 6.69
CA CYS A 30 -36.84 1.78 7.04
C CYS A 30 -36.51 0.43 7.68
N TRP A 31 -37.36 -0.06 8.57
CA TRP A 31 -37.20 -1.36 9.22
C TRP A 31 -37.27 -2.51 8.22
N TRP A 32 -38.22 -2.46 7.29
CA TRP A 32 -38.31 -3.41 6.18
C TRP A 32 -37.10 -3.34 5.23
N ALA A 33 -36.62 -2.13 4.91
CA ALA A 33 -35.41 -1.96 4.11
C ALA A 33 -34.17 -2.52 4.83
N ALA A 34 -34.11 -2.41 6.16
CA ALA A 34 -33.07 -3.00 6.98
C ALA A 34 -33.18 -4.54 7.05
N SER A 35 -34.39 -5.09 7.13
CA SER A 35 -34.59 -6.54 7.19
C SER A 35 -34.31 -7.23 5.84
N THR A 36 -34.61 -6.57 4.72
CA THR A 36 -34.23 -7.05 3.37
C THR A 36 -32.72 -7.03 3.14
N LEU A 37 -32.00 -6.08 3.76
CA LEU A 37 -30.54 -6.10 3.80
C LEU A 37 -30.00 -7.32 4.59
N ALA A 38 -30.71 -7.73 5.65
CA ALA A 38 -30.37 -8.88 6.49
C ALA A 38 -30.97 -10.21 6.00
N THR A 39 -31.41 -10.31 4.74
CA THR A 39 -32.02 -11.49 4.10
C THR A 39 -33.36 -11.98 4.68
N GLN A 40 -33.97 -11.25 5.62
CA GLN A 40 -35.31 -11.54 6.13
C GLN A 40 -36.37 -10.66 5.44
N ALA A 41 -36.90 -11.17 4.33
CA ALA A 41 -37.95 -10.52 3.55
C ALA A 41 -39.34 -11.12 3.85
N ASP A 42 -39.84 -10.95 5.07
CA ASP A 42 -41.09 -11.61 5.51
C ASP A 42 -42.37 -10.91 4.99
N GLN A 43 -42.29 -9.67 4.48
CA GLN A 43 -43.45 -9.00 3.88
C GLN A 43 -43.08 -8.38 2.51
N MET A 44 -43.66 -8.89 1.43
CA MET A 44 -43.43 -8.37 0.07
C MET A 44 -44.42 -7.24 -0.26
N PRO A 45 -43.96 -6.08 -0.77
CA PRO A 45 -44.84 -5.03 -1.29
C PRO A 45 -45.76 -5.59 -2.39
N ARG A 46 -47.06 -5.32 -2.28
CA ARG A 46 -48.05 -5.82 -3.25
C ARG A 46 -48.11 -4.96 -4.52
N ALA A 47 -47.72 -3.69 -4.46
CA ALA A 47 -47.69 -2.81 -5.62
C ALA A 47 -46.56 -3.18 -6.60
N ALA A 48 -46.89 -3.33 -7.89
CA ALA A 48 -45.93 -3.66 -8.94
C ALA A 48 -44.79 -2.64 -9.05
N THR A 49 -45.06 -1.35 -8.82
CA THR A 49 -44.06 -0.28 -8.82
C THR A 49 -43.09 -0.37 -7.64
N ALA A 50 -43.59 -0.72 -6.45
CA ALA A 50 -42.75 -0.93 -5.26
C ALA A 50 -41.81 -2.13 -5.42
N ARG A 51 -42.23 -3.18 -6.15
CA ARG A 51 -41.36 -4.30 -6.50
C ARG A 51 -40.21 -3.89 -7.41
N VAL A 52 -40.47 -3.10 -8.45
CA VAL A 52 -39.40 -2.62 -9.36
C VAL A 52 -38.37 -1.79 -8.60
N ILE A 53 -38.82 -0.90 -7.71
CA ILE A 53 -37.93 -0.10 -6.86
C ILE A 53 -37.13 -0.99 -5.89
N ALA A 54 -37.76 -2.02 -5.31
CA ALA A 54 -37.09 -2.96 -4.43
C ALA A 54 -36.01 -3.79 -5.14
N VAL A 55 -36.27 -4.24 -6.39
CA VAL A 55 -35.27 -4.97 -7.18
C VAL A 55 -34.07 -4.08 -7.52
N LEU A 56 -34.31 -2.82 -7.92
CA LEU A 56 -33.23 -1.86 -8.16
C LEU A 56 -32.42 -1.57 -6.89
N TRP A 57 -33.07 -1.50 -5.73
CA TRP A 57 -32.42 -1.33 -4.44
C TRP A 57 -31.58 -2.55 -4.04
N MET A 58 -32.09 -3.76 -4.25
CA MET A 58 -31.34 -4.99 -4.02
C MET A 58 -30.08 -5.03 -4.88
N PHE A 59 -30.18 -4.65 -6.15
CA PHE A 59 -29.02 -4.56 -7.04
C PHE A 59 -27.99 -3.53 -6.54
N MET A 60 -28.45 -2.34 -6.14
CA MET A 60 -27.59 -1.30 -5.57
C MET A 60 -26.87 -1.77 -4.30
N SER A 61 -27.56 -2.53 -3.44
CA SER A 61 -27.01 -3.06 -2.19
C SER A 61 -25.92 -4.11 -2.43
N VAL A 62 -26.14 -5.02 -3.38
CA VAL A 62 -25.14 -6.03 -3.76
C VAL A 62 -23.88 -5.37 -4.32
N VAL A 63 -24.03 -4.35 -5.18
CA VAL A 63 -22.89 -3.59 -5.72
C VAL A 63 -22.13 -2.87 -4.60
N PHE A 64 -22.83 -2.31 -3.62
CA PHE A 64 -22.20 -1.65 -2.46
C PHE A 64 -21.39 -2.63 -1.60
N ILE A 65 -21.95 -3.78 -1.26
CA ILE A 65 -21.25 -4.82 -0.47
C ILE A 65 -20.03 -5.34 -1.24
N ALA A 66 -20.15 -5.55 -2.55
CA ALA A 66 -19.04 -5.97 -3.40
C ALA A 66 -17.93 -4.91 -3.44
N TYR A 67 -18.27 -3.63 -3.58
CA TYR A 67 -17.31 -2.54 -3.56
C TYR A 67 -16.59 -2.43 -2.20
N PHE A 68 -17.33 -2.48 -1.10
CA PHE A 68 -16.76 -2.42 0.24
C PHE A 68 -15.80 -3.59 0.48
N THR A 69 -16.22 -4.81 0.14
CA THR A 69 -15.40 -6.01 0.25
C THR A 69 -14.14 -5.91 -0.62
N ALA A 70 -14.27 -5.43 -1.86
CA ALA A 70 -13.14 -5.21 -2.76
C ALA A 70 -12.16 -4.15 -2.23
N ALA A 71 -12.66 -3.05 -1.67
CA ALA A 71 -11.82 -1.99 -1.10
C ALA A 71 -11.04 -2.49 0.12
N VAL A 72 -11.70 -3.22 1.03
CA VAL A 72 -11.05 -3.83 2.20
C VAL A 72 -10.03 -4.87 1.75
N THR A 73 -10.39 -5.74 0.81
CA THR A 73 -9.48 -6.77 0.27
C THR A 73 -8.27 -6.15 -0.42
N SER A 74 -8.46 -5.07 -1.17
CA SER A 74 -7.37 -4.33 -1.81
C SER A 74 -6.44 -3.70 -0.78
N SER A 75 -6.98 -3.07 0.27
CA SER A 75 -6.16 -2.50 1.34
C SER A 75 -5.35 -3.56 2.09
N LEU A 76 -5.97 -4.70 2.43
CA LEU A 76 -5.29 -5.83 3.08
C LEU A 76 -4.21 -6.42 2.16
N THR A 77 -4.50 -6.59 0.88
CA THR A 77 -3.53 -7.05 -0.12
C THR A 77 -2.34 -6.10 -0.21
N VAL A 78 -2.58 -4.77 -0.23
CA VAL A 78 -1.51 -3.76 -0.26
C VAL A 78 -0.66 -3.81 1.02
N GLN A 79 -1.26 -4.02 2.18
CA GLN A 79 -0.53 -4.18 3.45
C GLN A 79 0.23 -5.50 3.55
N GLN A 80 -0.24 -6.57 2.92
CA GLN A 80 0.53 -7.81 2.84
C GLN A 80 1.71 -7.69 1.86
N LEU A 81 1.53 -6.91 0.79
CA LEU A 81 2.59 -6.61 -0.20
C LEU A 81 3.59 -5.57 0.33
N ARG A 82 3.16 -4.61 1.15
CA ARG A 82 4.03 -3.63 1.80
C ARG A 82 4.21 -4.07 3.25
N GLY A 83 5.32 -4.76 3.53
CA GLY A 83 5.64 -5.19 4.89
C GLY A 83 5.56 -4.05 5.93
N ASP A 84 5.64 -4.42 7.20
CA ASP A 84 5.51 -3.52 8.37
C ASP A 84 6.50 -2.33 8.37
N ILE A 85 7.51 -2.37 7.50
CA ILE A 85 8.56 -1.35 7.36
C ILE A 85 8.39 -0.69 5.99
N ASN A 86 7.95 0.57 5.96
CA ASN A 86 7.76 1.35 4.74
C ASN A 86 8.85 2.42 4.54
N GLY A 87 9.68 2.67 5.56
CA GLY A 87 10.76 3.64 5.47
C GLY A 87 11.66 3.65 6.70
N PRO A 88 12.64 4.56 6.74
CA PRO A 88 13.59 4.66 7.85
C PRO A 88 12.94 5.07 9.18
N GLU A 89 11.76 5.70 9.14
CA GLU A 89 11.00 6.13 10.31
C GLU A 89 10.35 4.94 11.06
N ASP A 90 10.17 3.79 10.40
CA ASP A 90 9.56 2.58 10.98
C ASP A 90 10.61 1.61 11.57
N LEU A 91 11.90 1.94 11.43
CA LEU A 91 13.02 1.15 11.93
C LEU A 91 13.22 1.19 13.46
N PRO A 92 12.90 2.28 14.19
CA PRO A 92 13.01 2.30 15.65
C PRO A 92 12.19 1.19 16.31
N GLY A 93 12.82 0.42 17.20
CA GLY A 93 12.19 -0.71 17.89
C GLY A 93 12.21 -2.03 17.11
N LYS A 94 12.74 -2.06 15.88
CA LYS A 94 12.98 -3.27 15.09
C LYS A 94 14.43 -3.71 15.16
N ARG A 95 14.69 -5.00 14.90
CA ARG A 95 16.05 -5.53 14.77
C ARG A 95 16.57 -5.25 13.37
N VAL A 96 17.50 -4.31 13.23
CA VAL A 96 18.03 -3.90 11.94
C VAL A 96 19.45 -4.45 11.76
N GLY A 97 19.71 -5.16 10.66
CA GLY A 97 21.03 -5.62 10.27
C GLY A 97 21.78 -4.62 9.40
N SER A 98 23.09 -4.48 9.60
CA SER A 98 23.96 -3.74 8.68
C SER A 98 25.40 -4.27 8.71
N VAL A 99 26.21 -3.93 7.71
CA VAL A 99 27.62 -4.38 7.65
C VAL A 99 28.49 -3.47 8.52
N LYS A 100 29.31 -4.08 9.36
CA LYS A 100 30.25 -3.40 10.26
C LYS A 100 31.15 -2.41 9.51
N GLY A 101 31.27 -1.19 10.05
CA GLY A 101 32.12 -0.14 9.47
C GLY A 101 31.57 0.55 8.22
N SER A 102 30.31 0.29 7.85
CA SER A 102 29.65 0.98 6.74
C SER A 102 29.06 2.33 7.12
N THR A 103 28.77 3.18 6.12
CA THR A 103 28.03 4.44 6.29
C THR A 103 26.63 4.22 6.86
N SER A 104 26.06 3.03 6.63
CA SER A 104 24.73 2.63 7.09
C SER A 104 24.69 2.42 8.61
N VAL A 105 25.74 1.84 9.22
CA VAL A 105 25.82 1.69 10.68
C VAL A 105 25.84 3.05 11.38
N GLU A 106 26.64 3.98 10.85
CA GLU A 106 26.72 5.34 11.38
C GLU A 106 25.37 6.07 11.27
N TYR A 107 24.68 5.93 10.13
CA TYR A 107 23.34 6.47 9.93
C TYR A 107 22.31 5.95 10.94
N LEU A 108 22.33 4.64 11.23
CA LEU A 108 21.42 4.02 12.19
C LEU A 108 21.70 4.50 13.62
N ARG A 109 22.98 4.56 14.01
CA ARG A 109 23.39 5.06 15.33
C ARG A 109 23.01 6.52 15.55
N GLN A 110 23.11 7.37 14.53
CA GLN A 110 22.66 8.77 14.60
C GLN A 110 21.15 8.89 14.88
N ARG A 111 20.35 7.88 14.50
CA ARG A 111 18.92 7.78 14.81
C ARG A 111 18.62 7.02 16.11
N SER A 112 19.62 6.74 16.94
CA SER A 112 19.47 5.95 18.17
C SER A 112 18.98 4.51 17.91
N ILE A 113 19.19 3.98 16.71
CA ILE A 113 18.92 2.57 16.37
C ILE A 113 20.22 1.80 16.55
N GLN A 114 20.19 0.70 17.31
CA GLN A 114 21.34 -0.19 17.47
C GLN A 114 21.27 -1.30 16.41
N PRO A 115 22.11 -1.25 15.35
CA PRO A 115 22.13 -2.31 14.37
C PRO A 115 22.81 -3.58 14.89
N VAL A 116 22.35 -4.73 14.40
CA VAL A 116 23.11 -5.96 14.41
C VAL A 116 24.18 -5.85 13.33
N GLU A 117 25.44 -5.80 13.75
CA GLU A 117 26.57 -5.63 12.85
C GLU A 117 27.08 -6.98 12.36
N PHE A 118 27.04 -7.17 11.05
CA PHE A 118 27.58 -8.36 10.38
C PHE A 118 28.95 -8.06 9.76
N THR A 119 29.79 -9.08 9.62
CA THR A 119 31.10 -8.92 8.98
C THR A 119 30.96 -8.88 7.46
N LYS A 120 30.01 -9.65 6.93
CA LYS A 120 29.73 -9.78 5.50
C LYS A 120 28.26 -9.50 5.21
N MET A 121 27.98 -9.03 4.00
CA MET A 121 26.61 -8.73 3.59
C MET A 121 25.78 -10.02 3.43
N GLU A 122 26.41 -11.12 3.02
CA GLU A 122 25.78 -12.43 2.86
C GLU A 122 25.21 -12.96 4.19
N GLU A 123 25.92 -12.71 5.30
CA GLU A 123 25.45 -13.04 6.66
C GLU A 123 24.20 -12.24 7.02
N ALA A 124 24.16 -10.94 6.66
CA ALA A 124 22.99 -10.10 6.88
C ALA A 124 21.78 -10.57 6.05
N TYR A 125 21.99 -11.03 4.81
CA TYR A 125 20.92 -11.59 3.98
C TYR A 125 20.37 -12.90 4.53
N GLN A 126 21.23 -13.78 5.06
CA GLN A 126 20.79 -15.01 5.72
C GLN A 126 20.02 -14.69 7.01
N ALA A 127 20.55 -13.80 7.86
CA ALA A 127 19.88 -13.36 9.07
C ALA A 127 18.49 -12.74 8.79
N LEU A 128 18.32 -12.05 7.67
CA LEU A 128 17.03 -11.52 7.23
C LEU A 128 16.06 -12.63 6.79
N GLN A 129 16.55 -13.62 6.05
CA GLN A 129 15.73 -14.78 5.63
C GLN A 129 15.34 -15.68 6.79
N ASP A 130 16.22 -15.84 7.78
CA ASP A 130 16.01 -16.63 8.98
C ASP A 130 15.16 -15.91 10.04
N GLY A 131 14.78 -14.65 9.78
CA GLY A 131 13.99 -13.84 10.71
C GLY A 131 14.74 -13.46 11.98
N GLN A 132 16.08 -13.47 11.97
CA GLN A 132 16.91 -12.97 13.07
C GLN A 132 16.96 -11.44 13.10
N VAL A 133 16.85 -10.81 11.93
CA VAL A 133 16.66 -9.37 11.76
C VAL A 133 15.40 -9.09 10.96
N ASP A 134 14.72 -7.99 11.26
CA ASP A 134 13.47 -7.60 10.64
C ASP A 134 13.69 -6.76 9.37
N ALA A 135 14.84 -6.07 9.29
CA ALA A 135 15.26 -5.31 8.11
C ALA A 135 16.79 -5.27 7.99
N VAL A 136 17.28 -5.05 6.77
CA VAL A 136 18.70 -4.79 6.50
C VAL A 136 18.85 -3.44 5.82
N VAL A 137 19.75 -2.60 6.34
CA VAL A 137 20.03 -1.27 5.78
C VAL A 137 21.45 -1.25 5.24
N TYR A 138 21.54 -0.97 3.94
CA TYR A 138 22.78 -0.90 3.19
C TYR A 138 22.58 -0.09 1.89
N ASP A 139 23.63 -0.03 1.07
CA ASP A 139 23.65 0.66 -0.21
C ASP A 139 22.51 0.22 -1.15
N ALA A 140 21.76 1.20 -1.66
CA ALA A 140 20.62 0.98 -2.56
C ALA A 140 20.94 0.11 -3.78
N PRO A 141 22.01 0.33 -4.58
CA PRO A 141 22.27 -0.50 -5.75
C PRO A 141 22.58 -1.96 -5.39
N VAL A 142 23.23 -2.20 -4.26
CA VAL A 142 23.56 -3.54 -3.77
C VAL A 142 22.29 -4.28 -3.35
N LEU A 143 21.42 -3.61 -2.58
CA LEU A 143 20.14 -4.17 -2.14
C LEU A 143 19.17 -4.41 -3.31
N LEU A 144 19.08 -3.47 -4.25
CA LEU A 144 18.24 -3.59 -5.44
C LEU A 144 18.70 -4.74 -6.33
N PHE A 145 20.02 -4.88 -6.51
CA PHE A 145 20.58 -6.01 -7.26
C PHE A 145 20.22 -7.34 -6.59
N TYR A 146 20.41 -7.44 -5.27
CA TYR A 146 20.08 -8.65 -4.52
C TYR A 146 18.58 -9.00 -4.60
N ALA A 147 17.69 -8.02 -4.36
CA ALA A 147 16.24 -8.20 -4.44
C ALA A 147 15.76 -8.60 -5.85
N ALA A 148 16.45 -8.16 -6.91
CA ALA A 148 16.13 -8.53 -8.28
C ALA A 148 16.64 -9.91 -8.70
N HIS A 149 17.67 -10.45 -8.02
CA HIS A 149 18.33 -11.71 -8.38
C HIS A 149 18.12 -12.78 -7.30
N GLU A 150 19.11 -13.01 -6.44
CA GLU A 150 19.12 -14.09 -5.44
C GLU A 150 18.02 -13.98 -4.38
N GLY A 151 17.63 -12.74 -4.06
CA GLY A 151 16.55 -12.41 -3.13
C GLY A 151 15.16 -12.36 -3.76
N LYS A 152 15.01 -12.63 -5.06
CA LYS A 152 13.74 -12.47 -5.77
C LYS A 152 12.64 -13.34 -5.16
N GLY A 153 11.56 -12.70 -4.72
CA GLY A 153 10.41 -13.35 -4.09
C GLY A 153 10.62 -13.78 -2.63
N LYS A 154 11.81 -13.54 -2.07
CA LYS A 154 12.12 -13.79 -0.65
C LYS A 154 12.26 -12.50 0.15
N VAL A 155 12.79 -11.45 -0.49
CA VAL A 155 12.95 -10.13 0.11
C VAL A 155 12.35 -9.07 -0.79
N GLN A 156 12.02 -7.93 -0.20
CA GLN A 156 11.55 -6.76 -0.91
C GLN A 156 12.25 -5.52 -0.38
N THR A 157 12.46 -4.53 -1.24
CA THR A 157 12.96 -3.23 -0.81
C THR A 157 11.85 -2.45 -0.11
N ALA A 158 12.12 -2.03 1.13
CA ALA A 158 11.22 -1.20 1.91
C ALA A 158 11.42 0.29 1.57
N GLY A 159 10.37 0.94 1.06
CA GLY A 159 10.35 2.38 0.87
C GLY A 159 11.21 2.92 -0.29
N ALA A 160 11.40 4.24 -0.28
CA ALA A 160 12.24 4.95 -1.23
C ALA A 160 13.67 5.16 -0.69
N ILE A 161 14.61 5.48 -1.59
CA ILE A 161 15.96 5.86 -1.21
C ILE A 161 15.91 7.13 -0.36
N PHE A 162 16.25 7.00 0.91
CA PHE A 162 16.15 8.09 1.89
C PHE A 162 17.44 8.91 2.04
N ARG A 163 18.58 8.37 1.57
CA ARG A 163 19.88 9.06 1.60
C ARG A 163 20.57 8.91 0.27
N LYS A 164 20.84 10.06 -0.37
CA LYS A 164 21.59 10.08 -1.61
C LYS A 164 23.08 10.11 -1.32
N GLU A 165 23.75 8.99 -1.58
CA GLU A 165 25.21 8.88 -1.52
C GLU A 165 25.76 8.74 -2.93
N ASN A 166 26.81 9.50 -3.26
CA ASN A 166 27.42 9.47 -4.58
C ASN A 166 28.66 8.56 -4.54
N TYR A 167 28.71 7.57 -5.43
CA TYR A 167 29.93 6.80 -5.65
C TYR A 167 30.98 7.63 -6.37
N GLY A 168 32.21 7.58 -5.86
CA GLY A 168 33.35 8.32 -6.40
C GLY A 168 34.55 7.41 -6.63
N ILE A 169 35.41 7.81 -7.56
CA ILE A 169 36.71 7.17 -7.80
C ILE A 169 37.78 8.07 -7.18
N VAL A 170 38.61 7.52 -6.31
CA VAL A 170 39.68 8.26 -5.62
C VAL A 170 41.01 8.02 -6.33
N PHE A 171 41.76 9.10 -6.56
CA PHE A 171 43.09 9.05 -7.16
C PHE A 171 44.12 9.64 -6.19
N PRO A 172 45.37 9.16 -6.18
CA PRO A 172 46.48 9.86 -5.53
C PRO A 172 46.59 11.31 -5.99
N SER A 173 47.03 12.21 -5.11
CA SER A 173 47.02 13.67 -5.34
C SER A 173 47.68 14.10 -6.66
N ASN A 174 48.74 13.39 -7.10
CA ASN A 174 49.47 13.66 -8.34
C ASN A 174 49.28 12.57 -9.42
N SER A 175 48.20 11.81 -9.39
CA SER A 175 47.94 10.80 -10.42
C SER A 175 47.70 11.45 -11.80
N PRO A 176 48.45 11.04 -12.85
CA PRO A 176 48.23 11.54 -14.21
C PRO A 176 46.86 11.11 -14.78
N TYR A 177 46.25 10.06 -14.22
CA TYR A 177 44.98 9.50 -14.67
C TYR A 177 43.75 10.25 -14.17
N ARG A 178 43.89 11.14 -13.18
CA ARG A 178 42.76 11.89 -12.62
C ARG A 178 42.01 12.70 -13.68
N LYS A 179 42.74 13.49 -14.48
CA LYS A 179 42.11 14.36 -15.50
C LYS A 179 41.50 13.55 -16.66
N PRO A 180 42.20 12.57 -17.28
CA PRO A 180 41.63 11.74 -18.33
C PRO A 180 40.35 11.00 -17.91
N VAL A 181 40.36 10.36 -16.74
CA VAL A 181 39.20 9.58 -16.28
C VAL A 181 38.01 10.48 -16.00
N VAL A 182 38.21 11.59 -15.30
CA VAL A 182 37.13 12.56 -15.03
C VAL A 182 36.56 13.12 -16.33
N TYR A 183 37.40 13.43 -17.32
CA TYR A 183 36.95 13.93 -18.62
C TYR A 183 36.05 12.92 -19.33
N GLU A 184 36.46 11.64 -19.41
CA GLU A 184 35.65 10.60 -20.04
C GLU A 184 34.35 10.32 -19.28
N MET A 185 34.36 10.36 -17.95
CA MET A 185 33.14 10.21 -17.14
C MET A 185 32.13 11.33 -17.44
N VAL A 186 32.59 12.59 -17.49
CA VAL A 186 31.71 13.73 -17.81
C VAL A 186 31.22 13.66 -19.26
N ARG A 187 32.10 13.33 -20.20
CA ARG A 187 31.74 13.16 -21.62
C ARG A 187 30.68 12.08 -21.79
N ARG A 188 30.84 10.92 -21.15
CA ARG A 188 29.88 9.82 -21.22
C ARG A 188 28.56 10.15 -20.54
N LYS A 189 28.58 10.84 -19.40
CA LYS A 189 27.36 11.34 -18.75
C LYS A 189 26.58 12.29 -19.66
N ARG A 190 27.27 13.22 -20.34
CA ARG A 190 26.64 14.17 -21.27
C ARG A 190 25.97 13.43 -22.44
N LEU A 191 26.65 12.44 -23.03
CA LEU A 191 26.11 11.62 -24.12
C LEU A 191 24.85 10.84 -23.70
N ILE A 192 24.85 10.24 -22.51
CA ILE A 192 23.69 9.52 -21.99
C ILE A 192 22.51 10.48 -21.76
N SER A 193 22.76 11.66 -21.20
CA SER A 193 21.72 12.67 -20.97
C SER A 193 21.14 13.28 -22.26
N SER A 194 21.93 13.34 -23.34
CA SER A 194 21.42 13.84 -24.63
C SER A 194 20.57 12.82 -25.38
N VAL A 195 20.78 11.51 -25.13
CA VAL A 195 20.01 10.44 -25.77
C VAL A 195 18.70 10.15 -25.02
N TRP A 196 18.69 10.28 -23.69
CA TRP A 196 17.55 9.90 -22.85
C TRP A 196 16.79 11.08 -22.20
N GLY A 197 17.11 12.32 -22.58
CA GLY A 197 16.58 13.51 -21.90
C GLY A 197 17.12 13.66 -20.47
N PRO A 198 16.76 14.74 -19.74
CA PRO A 198 17.21 14.93 -18.37
C PRO A 198 16.67 13.79 -17.50
N ALA A 199 17.53 12.81 -17.21
CA ALA A 199 17.23 11.72 -16.31
C ALA A 199 16.78 12.30 -14.96
N SER A 200 15.52 12.06 -14.62
CA SER A 200 14.99 12.28 -13.28
C SER A 200 15.91 11.56 -12.30
N ALA A 201 16.51 12.35 -11.41
CA ALA A 201 17.33 11.86 -10.33
C ALA A 201 16.51 10.90 -9.47
N VAL A 202 16.80 9.61 -9.59
CA VAL A 202 16.58 8.61 -8.54
C VAL A 202 17.79 8.61 -7.63
#